data_AF-A0A9P7US41-F1
#
_entry.id   AF-A0A9P7US41-F1
#
_cell.length_a   1.000
_cell.length_b   1.000
_cell.length_c   1.000
_cell.angle_alpha   90.00
_cell.angle_beta   90.00
_cell.angle_gamma   90.00
#
_symmetry.space_group_name_H-M   'P 1'
#
loop_
_entity.id
_entity.type
_entity.pdbx_description
1 polymer ?
#
loop_
_entity_poly.entity_id
_entity_poly.type
_entity_poly.pdbx_seq_one_letter_code
_entity_poly.pdbx_strand_id
1 'polypeptide(L)'
;MSKPRAEVVFSSDVGNMDEWARRTRIPLTTADALGATYARAHRWLQALRQQLIHQYHWRDASPSDPRMLFSLETSSIWRSSVGLPAGPTLRLQLPVHASSFFSPERRVQWQMVFHSDIFESVRKICPPINDILSLVQCLLTGLVTLVFEENLPEGLHRTTRGLPPVSWVNANEAPLIEIFGPAHYKALRKACGDTQTAFKLEVVHRR
;
A
#
# COMPACT_ATOMS: atom_id res chain seq x y z
N MET A 1 26.25 -3.75 9.83
CA MET A 1 25.47 -4.02 8.60
C MET A 1 24.01 -4.00 8.98
N SER A 2 23.17 -3.21 8.31
CA SER A 2 21.72 -3.23 8.55
C SER A 2 21.19 -4.63 8.21
N LYS A 3 20.33 -5.18 9.07
CA LYS A 3 19.66 -6.45 8.76
C LYS A 3 18.74 -6.25 7.55
N PRO A 4 18.70 -7.19 6.60
CA PRO A 4 17.79 -7.10 5.46
C PRO A 4 16.34 -7.06 5.99
N ARG A 5 15.57 -6.09 5.53
CA ARG A 5 14.20 -5.85 5.97
C ARG A 5 13.32 -5.59 4.76
N ALA A 6 12.10 -6.12 4.82
CA ALA A 6 11.05 -5.75 3.87
C ALA A 6 10.47 -4.39 4.26
N GLU A 7 10.30 -3.50 3.30
CA GLU A 7 9.81 -2.14 3.47
C GLU A 7 8.73 -1.82 2.44
N VAL A 8 7.79 -0.96 2.81
CA VAL A 8 6.79 -0.43 1.87
C VAL A 8 7.40 0.77 1.16
N VAL A 9 7.43 0.72 -0.17
CA VAL A 9 7.92 1.79 -1.02
C VAL A 9 6.76 2.39 -1.81
N PHE A 10 6.46 3.65 -1.54
CA PHE A 10 5.61 4.50 -2.37
C PHE A 10 6.39 5.12 -3.55
N SER A 11 5.78 5.13 -4.73
CA SER A 11 6.24 5.82 -5.94
C SER A 11 5.08 6.53 -6.64
N SER A 12 5.23 7.83 -6.89
CA SER A 12 4.30 8.62 -7.72
C SER A 12 4.68 8.63 -9.20
N ASP A 13 5.74 7.91 -9.57
CA ASP A 13 6.21 7.84 -10.96
C ASP A 13 5.30 6.95 -11.81
N VAL A 14 4.67 7.54 -12.82
CA VAL A 14 3.80 6.85 -13.77
C VAL A 14 4.58 5.83 -14.59
N GLY A 15 5.88 6.06 -14.86
CA GLY A 15 6.74 5.09 -15.55
C GLY A 15 6.89 3.79 -14.78
N ASN A 16 7.02 3.87 -13.45
CA ASN A 16 7.04 2.69 -12.57
C ASN A 16 5.68 1.96 -12.58
N MET A 17 4.56 2.70 -12.58
CA MET A 17 3.24 2.06 -12.71
C MET A 17 3.04 1.37 -14.06
N ASP A 18 3.51 1.98 -15.15
CA ASP A 18 3.46 1.41 -16.49
C ASP A 18 4.32 0.14 -16.61
N GLU A 19 5.50 0.12 -15.97
CA GLU A 19 6.31 -1.09 -15.83
C GLU A 19 5.52 -2.22 -15.14
N TRP A 20 4.89 -1.93 -14.01
CA TRP A 20 4.10 -2.92 -13.27
C TRP A 20 2.83 -3.34 -14.02
N ALA A 21 2.19 -2.44 -14.76
CA ALA A 21 1.05 -2.77 -15.62
C ALA A 21 1.44 -3.75 -16.73
N ARG A 22 2.57 -3.50 -17.41
CA ARG A 22 3.12 -4.44 -18.41
C ARG A 22 3.45 -5.80 -17.78
N ARG A 23 4.11 -5.79 -16.62
CA ARG A 23 4.52 -7.01 -15.93
C ARG A 23 3.32 -7.86 -15.50
N THR A 24 2.33 -7.23 -14.90
CA THR A 24 1.13 -7.91 -14.38
C THR A 24 0.09 -8.21 -15.47
N ARG A 25 0.23 -7.58 -16.65
CA ARG A 25 -0.77 -7.57 -17.72
C ARG A 25 -2.12 -7.00 -17.27
N ILE A 26 -2.10 -6.17 -16.23
CA ILE A 26 -3.25 -5.38 -15.77
C ILE A 26 -3.04 -3.98 -16.34
N PRO A 27 -3.81 -3.57 -17.35
CA PRO A 27 -3.55 -2.30 -18.04
C PRO A 27 -3.73 -1.12 -17.08
N LEU A 28 -2.89 -0.10 -17.25
CA LEU A 28 -3.21 1.21 -16.68
C LEU A 28 -4.54 1.66 -17.26
N THR A 29 -5.52 1.82 -16.38
CA THR A 29 -6.84 2.33 -16.74
C THR A 29 -6.74 3.82 -17.08
N THR A 30 -7.71 4.34 -17.84
CA THR A 30 -7.89 5.79 -17.98
C THR A 30 -8.11 6.43 -16.62
N ALA A 31 -7.80 7.72 -16.49
CA ALA A 31 -7.99 8.48 -15.25
C ALA A 31 -9.44 8.38 -14.73
N ASP A 32 -10.43 8.42 -15.62
CA ASP A 32 -11.85 8.31 -15.27
C ASP A 32 -12.19 6.93 -14.71
N ALA A 33 -11.76 5.86 -15.37
CA ALA A 33 -12.02 4.51 -14.89
C ALA A 33 -11.20 4.17 -13.63
N LEU A 34 -10.03 4.80 -13.43
CA LEU A 34 -9.30 4.76 -12.18
C LEU A 34 -10.08 5.42 -11.05
N GLY A 35 -10.57 6.64 -11.29
CA GLY A 35 -11.40 7.39 -10.34
C GLY A 35 -12.66 6.61 -9.96
N ALA A 36 -13.35 6.01 -10.93
CA ALA A 36 -14.54 5.20 -10.69
C ALA A 36 -14.23 3.94 -9.87
N THR A 37 -13.13 3.24 -10.16
CA THR A 37 -12.73 2.03 -9.42
C THR A 37 -12.31 2.37 -8.00
N TYR A 38 -11.56 3.45 -7.80
CA TYR A 38 -11.19 3.96 -6.49
C TYR A 38 -12.44 4.38 -5.68
N ALA A 39 -13.38 5.09 -6.32
CA ALA A 39 -14.64 5.49 -5.69
C ALA A 39 -15.48 4.28 -5.24
N ARG A 40 -15.54 3.19 -6.03
CA ARG A 40 -16.20 1.94 -5.61
C ARG A 40 -15.53 1.33 -4.37
N ALA A 41 -14.22 1.47 -4.24
CA ALA A 41 -13.49 1.00 -3.06
C ALA A 41 -13.71 1.86 -1.80
N HIS A 42 -14.28 3.06 -1.90
CA HIS A 42 -14.48 3.95 -0.75
C HIS A 42 -15.27 3.30 0.39
N ARG A 43 -16.31 2.51 0.07
CA ARG A 43 -17.11 1.83 1.09
C ARG A 43 -16.25 0.88 1.92
N TRP A 44 -15.38 0.10 1.27
CA TRP A 44 -14.48 -0.82 1.96
C TRP A 44 -13.41 -0.07 2.76
N LEU A 45 -12.82 0.98 2.18
CA LEU A 45 -11.86 1.84 2.88
C LEU A 45 -12.46 2.50 4.13
N GLN A 46 -13.72 2.94 4.09
CA GLN A 46 -14.42 3.46 5.27
C GLN A 46 -14.71 2.35 6.29
N ALA A 47 -15.05 1.14 5.86
CA ALA A 47 -15.20 0.01 6.79
C ALA A 47 -13.88 -0.32 7.51
N LEU A 48 -12.75 -0.29 6.80
CA LEU A 48 -11.41 -0.46 7.38
C LEU A 48 -11.08 0.66 8.37
N ARG A 49 -11.43 1.92 8.05
CA ARG A 49 -11.34 3.06 8.98
C ARG A 49 -12.11 2.80 10.27
N GLN A 50 -13.36 2.32 10.18
CA GLN A 50 -14.17 2.01 11.37
C GLN A 50 -13.53 0.88 12.20
N GLN A 51 -12.96 -0.14 11.57
CA GLN A 51 -12.21 -1.19 12.29
C GLN A 51 -11.00 -0.61 13.03
N LEU A 52 -10.23 0.27 12.37
CA LEU A 52 -9.07 0.93 12.99
C LEU A 52 -9.48 1.74 14.23
N ILE A 53 -10.59 2.49 14.16
CA ILE A 53 -11.07 3.30 15.27
C ILE A 53 -11.58 2.40 16.42
N HIS A 54 -12.47 1.46 16.12
CA HIS A 54 -13.18 0.70 17.16
C HIS A 54 -12.33 -0.42 17.78
N GLN A 55 -11.52 -1.11 16.99
CA GLN A 55 -10.77 -2.29 17.43
C GLN A 55 -9.31 -1.98 17.77
N TYR A 56 -8.72 -1.00 17.08
CA TYR A 56 -7.30 -0.66 17.24
C TYR A 56 -7.08 0.70 17.90
N HIS A 57 -8.15 1.36 18.35
CA HIS A 57 -8.12 2.64 19.08
C HIS A 57 -7.43 3.78 18.33
N TRP A 58 -7.46 3.75 16.99
CA TRP A 58 -7.07 4.88 16.18
C TRP A 58 -8.09 6.01 16.35
N ARG A 59 -7.68 7.23 16.05
CA ARG A 59 -8.54 8.41 16.16
C ARG A 59 -8.50 9.19 14.87
N ASP A 60 -9.57 9.93 14.59
CA ASP A 60 -9.53 10.90 13.50
C ASP A 60 -8.50 11.99 13.82
N ALA A 61 -7.66 12.29 12.83
CA ALA A 61 -6.64 13.31 12.94
C ALA A 61 -7.27 14.70 12.86
N SER A 62 -6.76 15.64 13.66
CA SER A 62 -7.15 17.05 13.62
C SER A 62 -6.01 17.92 13.07
N PRO A 63 -6.30 18.93 12.23
CA PRO A 63 -7.61 19.24 11.65
C PRO A 63 -7.99 18.29 10.50
N SER A 64 -9.29 18.18 10.22
CA SER A 64 -9.83 17.43 9.07
C SER A 64 -9.52 18.15 7.75
N ASP A 65 -8.94 17.43 6.78
CA ASP A 65 -8.73 17.93 5.41
C ASP A 65 -9.85 17.38 4.51
N PRO A 66 -10.72 18.21 3.90
CA PRO A 66 -11.83 17.75 3.06
C PRO A 66 -11.38 17.02 1.79
N ARG A 67 -10.10 17.10 1.43
CA ARG A 67 -9.52 16.36 0.29
C ARG A 67 -9.12 14.94 0.68
N MET A 68 -9.19 14.58 1.96
CA MET A 68 -8.91 13.24 2.48
C MET A 68 -10.21 12.45 2.64
N LEU A 69 -10.23 11.21 2.14
CA LEU A 69 -11.31 10.25 2.42
C LEU A 69 -11.38 9.97 3.92
N PHE A 70 -10.21 9.81 4.53
CA PHE A 70 -10.03 9.87 5.97
C PHE A 70 -8.59 10.22 6.32
N SER A 71 -8.41 10.77 7.51
CA SER A 71 -7.12 11.00 8.14
C SER A 71 -7.20 10.44 9.55
N LEU A 72 -6.42 9.40 9.83
CA LEU A 72 -6.36 8.77 11.13
C LEU A 72 -4.99 8.94 11.76
N GLU A 73 -4.93 8.93 13.08
CA GLU A 73 -3.69 8.90 13.83
C GLU A 73 -3.74 7.93 15.00
N THR A 74 -2.58 7.37 15.34
CA THR A 74 -2.40 6.52 16.51
C THR A 74 -1.07 6.81 17.18
N SER A 75 -1.04 6.66 18.51
CA SER A 75 0.21 6.67 19.27
C SER A 75 1.10 5.49 18.89
N SER A 76 2.41 5.65 19.07
CA SER A 76 3.38 4.57 18.86
C SER A 76 2.98 3.32 19.65
N ILE A 77 2.94 2.17 18.96
CA ILE A 77 2.74 0.86 19.57
C ILE A 77 3.88 0.47 20.53
N TRP A 78 5.07 1.05 20.32
CA TRP A 78 6.21 0.87 21.19
C TRP A 78 6.10 1.79 22.39
N ARG A 79 6.27 1.22 23.59
CA ARG A 79 6.33 1.97 24.85
C ARG A 79 7.74 1.86 25.44
N SER A 80 8.21 2.95 26.01
CA SER A 80 9.44 3.01 26.79
C SER A 80 9.29 2.21 28.10
N SER A 81 10.40 1.98 28.80
CA SER A 81 10.41 1.32 30.11
C SER A 81 9.56 2.04 31.16
N VAL A 82 9.25 3.32 30.95
CA VAL A 82 8.37 4.15 31.81
C VAL A 82 6.94 4.27 31.27
N GLY A 83 6.54 3.46 30.28
CA GLY A 83 5.18 3.38 29.75
C GLY A 83 4.79 4.48 28.74
N LEU A 84 5.67 5.45 28.49
CA LEU A 84 5.45 6.51 27.49
C LEU A 84 5.64 5.98 26.06
N PRO A 85 4.88 6.46 25.06
CA PRO A 85 5.11 6.10 23.66
C PRO A 85 6.56 6.39 23.24
N ALA A 86 7.26 5.38 22.74
CA ALA A 86 8.68 5.45 22.39
C ALA A 86 8.94 5.98 20.97
N GLY A 87 7.91 6.51 20.29
CA GLY A 87 8.02 6.96 18.91
C GLY A 87 6.96 7.98 18.52
N PRO A 88 7.12 8.65 17.38
CA PRO A 88 6.18 9.65 16.89
C PRO A 88 4.81 9.03 16.60
N THR A 89 3.78 9.87 16.62
CA THR A 89 2.42 9.50 16.20
C THR A 89 2.44 9.07 14.74
N LEU A 90 1.87 7.91 14.43
CA LEU A 90 1.63 7.50 13.05
C LEU A 90 0.37 8.20 12.56
N ARG A 91 0.46 8.92 11.44
CA ARG A 91 -0.69 9.50 10.76
C ARG A 91 -0.89 8.79 9.43
N LEU A 92 -2.05 8.15 9.25
CA LEU A 92 -2.47 7.50 8.02
C LEU A 92 -3.47 8.39 7.30
N GLN A 93 -3.23 8.66 6.03
CA GLN A 93 -4.09 9.48 5.20
C GLN A 93 -4.34 8.77 3.88
N LEU A 94 -5.61 8.79 3.45
CA LEU A 94 -6.00 8.37 2.11
C LEU A 94 -6.83 9.49 1.47
N PRO A 95 -6.51 9.89 0.23
CA PRO A 95 -7.23 10.97 -0.46
C PRO A 95 -8.62 10.53 -0.92
N VAL A 96 -9.53 11.49 -1.14
CA VAL A 96 -10.84 11.22 -1.77
C VAL A 96 -10.67 10.81 -3.24
N HIS A 97 -9.66 11.34 -3.92
CA HIS A 97 -9.39 11.08 -5.34
C HIS A 97 -8.03 10.44 -5.52
N ALA A 98 -7.97 9.34 -6.27
CA ALA A 98 -6.72 8.63 -6.58
C ALA A 98 -5.67 9.52 -7.26
N SER A 99 -6.09 10.53 -8.03
CA SER A 99 -5.21 11.51 -8.66
C SER A 99 -4.30 12.24 -7.66
N SER A 100 -4.73 12.36 -6.40
CA SER A 100 -3.94 13.02 -5.34
C SER A 100 -2.65 12.27 -4.99
N PHE A 101 -2.53 10.98 -5.32
CA PHE A 101 -1.26 10.25 -5.16
C PHE A 101 -0.18 10.72 -6.13
N PHE A 102 -0.57 11.36 -7.23
CA PHE A 102 0.34 11.87 -8.28
C PHE A 102 0.64 13.36 -8.14
N SER A 103 0.01 14.06 -7.19
CA SER A 103 0.28 15.48 -6.92
C SER A 103 1.69 15.66 -6.34
N PRO A 104 2.57 16.42 -7.01
CA PRO A 104 3.93 16.67 -6.52
C PRO A 104 3.96 17.27 -5.11
N GLU A 105 2.99 18.12 -4.80
CA GLU A 105 2.86 18.84 -3.53
C GLU A 105 2.65 17.89 -2.35
N ARG A 106 2.10 16.69 -2.59
CA ARG A 106 1.79 15.69 -1.58
C ARG A 106 2.71 14.48 -1.60
N ARG A 107 3.66 14.43 -2.55
CA ARG A 107 4.60 13.32 -2.67
C ARG A 107 5.34 13.03 -1.37
N VAL A 108 5.89 14.07 -0.75
CA VAL A 108 6.65 13.94 0.51
C VAL A 108 5.74 13.43 1.64
N GLN A 109 4.51 13.91 1.71
CA GLN A 109 3.52 13.44 2.68
C GLN A 109 3.25 11.93 2.51
N TRP A 110 3.06 11.45 1.28
CA TRP A 110 2.86 10.02 1.01
C TRP A 110 4.09 9.18 1.35
N GLN A 111 5.29 9.68 1.03
CA GLN A 111 6.55 9.04 1.42
C GLN A 111 6.66 8.94 2.95
N MET A 112 6.34 10.00 3.69
CA MET A 112 6.37 9.98 5.16
C MET A 112 5.42 8.94 5.77
N VAL A 113 4.28 8.66 5.13
CA VAL A 113 3.35 7.61 5.61
C VAL A 113 3.91 6.23 5.28
N PHE A 114 4.14 5.96 3.99
CA PHE A 114 4.41 4.60 3.50
C PHE A 114 5.84 4.14 3.75
N HIS A 115 6.82 5.04 3.73
CA HIS A 115 8.23 4.71 4.02
C HIS A 115 8.54 4.72 5.52
N SER A 116 7.54 4.94 6.39
CA SER A 116 7.78 4.93 7.84
C SER A 116 7.98 3.52 8.39
N ASP A 117 8.99 3.36 9.25
CA ASP A 117 9.22 2.13 10.02
C ASP A 117 7.99 1.70 10.83
N ILE A 118 7.20 2.68 11.27
CA ILE A 118 6.00 2.45 12.06
C ILE A 118 4.93 1.82 11.17
N PHE A 119 4.69 2.31 9.95
CA PHE A 119 3.75 1.69 9.02
C PHE A 119 4.13 0.23 8.73
N GLU A 120 5.42 -0.02 8.44
CA GLU A 120 5.96 -1.37 8.20
C GLU A 120 5.81 -2.30 9.41
N SER A 121 5.90 -1.77 10.64
CA SER A 121 5.70 -2.57 11.86
C SER A 121 4.22 -2.83 12.12
N VAL A 122 3.40 -1.79 12.03
CA VAL A 122 1.97 -1.83 12.33
C VAL A 122 1.24 -2.75 11.35
N ARG A 123 1.58 -2.74 10.04
CA ARG A 123 0.92 -3.63 9.07
C ARG A 123 1.08 -5.12 9.38
N LYS A 124 2.11 -5.50 10.14
CA LYS A 124 2.35 -6.92 10.52
C LYS A 124 1.45 -7.38 11.67
N ILE A 125 0.94 -6.44 12.47
CA ILE A 125 0.15 -6.73 13.69
C ILE A 125 -1.27 -6.17 13.63
N CYS A 126 -1.58 -5.31 12.65
CA CYS A 126 -2.87 -4.66 12.45
C CYS A 126 -3.42 -5.03 11.07
N PRO A 127 -4.23 -6.11 10.96
CA PRO A 127 -4.83 -6.57 9.72
C PRO A 127 -5.45 -5.47 8.84
N PRO A 128 -6.23 -4.49 9.37
CA PRO A 128 -6.82 -3.46 8.51
C PRO A 128 -5.78 -2.59 7.78
N ILE A 129 -4.58 -2.39 8.35
CA ILE A 129 -3.50 -1.67 7.67
C ILE A 129 -2.92 -2.50 6.53
N ASN A 130 -2.77 -3.81 6.73
CA ASN A 130 -2.34 -4.71 5.68
C ASN A 130 -3.40 -4.82 4.56
N ASP A 131 -4.68 -4.77 4.90
CA ASP A 131 -5.79 -4.76 3.94
C ASP A 131 -5.81 -3.46 3.14
N ILE A 132 -5.56 -2.31 3.76
CA ILE A 132 -5.40 -1.03 3.05
C ILE A 132 -4.24 -1.12 2.05
N LEU A 133 -3.07 -1.61 2.47
CA LEU A 133 -1.93 -1.79 1.57
C LEU A 133 -2.29 -2.69 0.39
N SER A 134 -2.86 -3.86 0.68
CA SER A 134 -3.24 -4.85 -0.33
C SER A 134 -4.27 -4.31 -1.32
N LEU A 135 -5.27 -3.58 -0.82
CA LEU A 135 -6.29 -2.95 -1.66
C LEU A 135 -5.70 -1.85 -2.54
N VAL A 136 -4.80 -1.01 -2.01
CA VAL A 136 -4.11 0.02 -2.81
C VAL A 136 -3.23 -0.63 -3.89
N GLN A 137 -2.56 -1.74 -3.62
CA GLN A 137 -1.80 -2.49 -4.63
C GLN A 137 -2.68 -3.00 -5.79
N CYS A 138 -3.91 -3.43 -5.48
CA CYS A 138 -4.88 -3.84 -6.51
C CYS A 138 -5.41 -2.64 -7.31
N LEU A 139 -5.72 -1.52 -6.63
CA LEU A 139 -6.31 -0.34 -7.27
C LEU A 139 -5.31 0.43 -8.12
N LEU A 140 -4.07 0.52 -7.65
CA LEU A 140 -3.02 1.41 -8.15
C LEU A 140 -1.71 0.61 -8.22
N THR A 141 -1.69 -0.40 -9.09
CA THR A 141 -0.56 -1.32 -9.24
C THR A 141 0.74 -0.56 -9.54
N GLY A 142 1.77 -0.81 -8.72
CA GLY A 142 3.06 -0.11 -8.75
C GLY A 142 3.15 1.16 -7.89
N LEU A 143 2.03 1.74 -7.43
CA LEU A 143 2.07 2.93 -6.57
C LEU A 143 2.71 2.65 -5.21
N VAL A 144 2.38 1.51 -4.61
CA VAL A 144 2.99 1.02 -3.36
C VAL A 144 3.45 -0.41 -3.57
N THR A 145 4.70 -0.69 -3.23
CA THR A 145 5.31 -2.01 -3.41
C THR A 145 6.01 -2.45 -2.13
N LEU A 146 6.14 -3.77 -1.91
CA LEU A 146 6.98 -4.29 -0.84
C LEU A 146 8.36 -4.60 -1.40
N VAL A 147 9.40 -3.97 -0.87
CA VAL A 147 10.78 -4.11 -1.31
C VAL A 147 11.57 -4.82 -0.22
N PHE A 148 12.33 -5.84 -0.59
CA PHE A 148 13.30 -6.50 0.27
C PHE A 148 14.67 -6.40 -0.37
N GLU A 149 15.63 -5.85 0.36
CA GLU A 149 17.01 -5.71 -0.09
C GLU A 149 17.94 -6.58 0.73
N GLU A 150 18.83 -7.30 0.04
CA GLU A 150 19.87 -8.11 0.64
C GLU A 150 21.21 -7.93 -0.09
N ASN A 151 22.31 -7.91 0.67
CA ASN A 151 23.65 -7.85 0.08
C ASN A 151 24.15 -9.29 -0.10
N LEU A 152 24.28 -9.71 -1.36
CA LEU A 152 24.88 -10.99 -1.76
C LEU A 152 26.29 -10.75 -2.34
N PRO A 153 27.13 -11.79 -2.50
CA PRO A 153 28.46 -11.63 -3.08
C PRO A 153 28.47 -10.92 -4.44
N GLU A 154 27.40 -11.10 -5.24
CA GLU A 154 27.24 -10.53 -6.58
C GLU A 154 26.72 -9.08 -6.58
N GLY A 155 26.30 -8.53 -5.44
CA GLY A 155 25.82 -7.16 -5.31
C GLY A 155 24.61 -7.00 -4.41
N LEU A 156 23.93 -5.85 -4.53
CA LEU A 156 22.68 -5.59 -3.80
C LEU A 156 21.50 -6.19 -4.59
N HIS A 157 20.88 -7.23 -4.05
CA HIS A 157 19.69 -7.84 -4.63
C HIS A 157 18.45 -7.18 -4.06
N ARG A 158 17.58 -6.67 -4.94
CA ARG A 158 16.31 -6.06 -4.60
C ARG A 158 15.16 -6.92 -5.12
N THR A 159 14.42 -7.54 -4.21
CA THR A 159 13.17 -8.23 -4.52
C THR A 159 12.00 -7.31 -4.23
N THR A 160 11.23 -6.98 -5.24
CA THR A 160 10.03 -6.13 -5.13
C THR A 160 8.78 -6.94 -5.41
N ARG A 161 7.76 -6.80 -4.58
CA ARG A 161 6.42 -7.36 -4.77
C ARG A 161 5.41 -6.25 -5.03
N GLY A 162 4.81 -6.26 -6.21
CA GLY A 162 3.87 -5.21 -6.65
C GLY A 162 2.39 -5.54 -6.45
N LEU A 163 2.06 -6.79 -6.11
CA LEU A 163 0.70 -7.27 -5.91
C LEU A 163 0.55 -8.02 -4.58
N PRO A 164 -0.64 -8.06 -3.96
CA PRO A 164 -0.84 -8.77 -2.70
C PRO A 164 -0.74 -10.29 -2.82
N PRO A 165 -0.74 -11.03 -1.70
CA PRO A 165 -0.89 -12.48 -1.67
C PRO A 165 -2.15 -12.97 -2.39
N VAL A 166 -2.01 -13.99 -3.24
CA VAL A 166 -3.17 -14.65 -3.88
C VAL A 166 -4.14 -15.22 -2.84
N SER A 167 -3.65 -15.66 -1.68
CA SER A 167 -4.49 -16.08 -0.55
C SER A 167 -5.38 -14.94 -0.04
N TRP A 168 -4.85 -13.72 0.06
CA TRP A 168 -5.61 -12.53 0.42
C TRP A 168 -6.64 -12.17 -0.66
N VAL A 169 -6.26 -12.25 -1.93
CA VAL A 169 -7.19 -12.02 -3.07
C VAL A 169 -8.33 -13.02 -3.10
N ASN A 170 -8.05 -14.30 -2.81
CA ASN A 170 -9.06 -15.35 -2.73
C ASN A 170 -10.01 -15.12 -1.54
N ALA A 171 -9.46 -14.75 -0.38
CA ALA A 171 -10.26 -14.49 0.83
C ALA A 171 -11.20 -13.29 0.67
N ASN A 172 -10.88 -12.36 -0.24
CA ASN A 172 -11.65 -11.14 -0.49
C ASN A 172 -12.31 -11.11 -1.88
N GLU A 173 -12.63 -12.28 -2.44
CA GLU A 173 -13.18 -12.39 -3.81
C GLU A 173 -14.42 -11.50 -4.04
N ALA A 174 -15.45 -11.62 -3.20
CA ALA A 174 -16.71 -10.90 -3.38
C ALA A 174 -16.55 -9.36 -3.43
N PRO A 175 -15.90 -8.69 -2.45
CA PRO A 175 -15.71 -7.24 -2.53
C PRO A 175 -14.77 -6.82 -3.66
N LEU A 176 -13.78 -7.65 -4.03
CA LEU A 176 -12.92 -7.35 -5.18
C LEU A 176 -13.69 -7.44 -6.51
N ILE A 177 -14.61 -8.40 -6.66
CA ILE A 177 -15.49 -8.47 -7.83
C ILE A 177 -16.44 -7.25 -7.88
N GLU A 178 -16.97 -6.78 -6.75
CA GLU A 178 -17.79 -5.55 -6.70
C GLU A 178 -17.01 -4.32 -7.20
N ILE A 179 -15.73 -4.22 -6.84
CA ILE A 179 -14.88 -3.07 -7.21
C ILE A 179 -14.39 -3.15 -8.65
N PHE A 180 -13.85 -4.29 -9.07
CA PHE A 180 -13.14 -4.43 -10.33
C PHE A 180 -14.01 -5.02 -11.46
N GLY A 181 -15.09 -5.70 -11.11
CA GLY A 181 -15.85 -6.55 -12.01
C GLY A 181 -15.19 -7.93 -12.21
N PRO A 182 -15.94 -8.95 -12.68
CA PRO A 182 -15.46 -10.33 -12.73
C PRO A 182 -14.24 -10.53 -13.64
N ALA A 183 -14.21 -9.87 -14.79
CA ALA A 183 -13.13 -10.02 -15.77
C ALA A 183 -11.79 -9.48 -15.24
N HIS A 184 -11.81 -8.28 -14.65
CA HIS A 184 -10.62 -7.67 -14.06
C HIS A 184 -10.18 -8.46 -12.82
N TYR A 185 -11.12 -8.86 -11.94
CA TYR A 185 -10.80 -9.73 -10.80
C TYR A 185 -10.07 -11.01 -11.23
N LYS A 186 -10.53 -11.69 -12.28
CA LYS A 186 -9.87 -12.90 -12.80
C LYS A 186 -8.45 -12.63 -13.27
N ALA A 187 -8.21 -11.50 -13.94
CA ALA A 187 -6.87 -11.08 -14.37
C ALA A 187 -5.97 -10.78 -13.16
N LEU A 188 -6.47 -10.02 -12.19
CA LEU A 188 -5.78 -9.70 -10.95
C LEU A 188 -5.41 -10.96 -10.16
N ARG A 189 -6.38 -11.85 -9.93
CA ARG A 189 -6.16 -13.13 -9.23
C ARG A 189 -5.09 -13.98 -9.92
N LYS A 190 -5.13 -14.06 -11.26
CA LYS A 190 -4.11 -14.76 -12.05
C LYS A 190 -2.73 -14.14 -11.83
N ALA A 191 -2.61 -12.82 -11.92
CA ALA A 191 -1.34 -12.11 -11.75
C ALA A 191 -0.77 -12.23 -10.32
N CYS A 192 -1.63 -12.22 -9.30
CA CYS A 192 -1.20 -12.42 -7.90
C CYS A 192 -0.71 -13.84 -7.62
N GLY A 193 -1.19 -14.83 -8.37
CA GLY A 193 -0.82 -16.24 -8.24
C GLY A 193 0.45 -16.63 -9.01
N ASP A 194 0.95 -15.77 -9.89
CA ASP A 194 2.15 -16.02 -10.68
C ASP A 194 3.34 -15.20 -10.13
N THR A 195 4.36 -15.91 -9.64
CA THR A 195 5.56 -15.31 -9.06
C THR A 195 6.29 -14.40 -10.05
N GLN A 196 6.31 -14.73 -11.34
CA GLN A 196 7.01 -13.94 -12.35
C GLN A 196 6.34 -12.57 -12.54
N THR A 197 5.02 -12.51 -12.41
CA THR A 197 4.25 -11.27 -12.57
C THR A 197 4.13 -10.48 -11.27
N ALA A 198 3.99 -11.16 -10.12
CA ALA A 198 3.79 -10.51 -8.83
C ALA A 198 5.09 -9.98 -8.20
N PHE A 199 6.25 -10.55 -8.56
CA PHE A 199 7.56 -10.18 -8.03
C PHE A 199 8.50 -9.73 -9.14
N LYS A 200 9.41 -8.82 -8.81
CA LYS A 200 10.53 -8.33 -9.62
C LYS A 200 11.83 -8.51 -8.83
N LEU A 201 12.86 -9.08 -9.44
CA LEU A 201 14.21 -9.16 -8.88
C LEU A 201 15.15 -8.25 -9.69
N GLU A 202 15.88 -7.39 -9.01
CA GLU A 202 16.86 -6.47 -9.59
C GLU A 202 18.20 -6.62 -8.90
N VAL A 203 19.30 -6.66 -9.67
CA VAL A 203 20.67 -6.63 -9.14
C VAL A 203 21.21 -5.21 -9.30
N VAL A 204 21.23 -4.47 -8.21
CA VAL A 204 21.70 -3.08 -8.17
C VAL A 204 23.23 -3.11 -8.03
N HIS A 205 23.90 -2.81 -9.14
CA HIS A 205 25.35 -2.65 -9.15
C HIS A 205 25.67 -1.29 -8.53
N ARG A 206 26.44 -1.28 -7.44
CA ARG A 206 26.95 -0.02 -6.87
C ARG A 206 27.86 0.63 -7.92
N ARG A 207 27.48 1.81 -8.39
CA ARG A 207 28.39 2.70 -9.12
C ARG A 207 29.31 3.40 -8.14
#